data_AF-A0A3L7SCN5-F1
#
_entry.id   AF-A0A3L7SCN5-F1
#
_cell.length_a   1.000
_cell.length_b   1.000
_cell.length_c   1.000
_cell.angle_alpha   90.00
_cell.angle_beta   90.00
_cell.angle_gamma   90.00
#
_symmetry.space_group_name_H-M   'P 1'
#
loop_
_entity.id
_entity.type
_entity.pdbx_description
1 polymer ?
#
loop_
_entity_poly.entity_id
_entity_poly.type
_entity_poly.pdbx_seq_one_letter_code
_entity_poly.pdbx_strand_id
1 'polypeptide(L)' 'HEADLITTSLNLGPPAAFIPDGPGLGVELDEDQLKHWRVD' A
#
# COMPACT_ATOMS: atom_id res chain seq x y z
N HIS A 1 -3.79 -9.12 7.26
CA HIS A 1 -4.10 -8.33 6.07
C HIS A 1 -4.12 -9.29 4.90
N GLU A 2 -5.31 -9.67 4.40
CA GLU A 2 -5.42 -10.69 3.34
C GLU A 2 -5.27 -10.11 1.92
N ALA A 3 -5.30 -8.78 1.76
CA ALA A 3 -4.89 -8.11 0.54
C ALA A 3 -4.42 -6.68 0.84
N ASP A 4 -3.25 -6.33 0.31
CA ASP A 4 -2.83 -4.94 0.17
C ASP A 4 -3.09 -4.50 -1.29
N LEU A 5 -3.51 -3.26 -1.49
CA LEU A 5 -3.72 -2.68 -2.82
C LEU A 5 -2.51 -1.89 -3.30
N ILE A 6 -1.46 -1.78 -2.48
CA ILE A 6 -0.19 -1.17 -2.85
C ILE A 6 0.92 -2.21 -2.90
N THR A 7 1.92 -1.96 -3.74
CA THR A 7 3.01 -2.92 -4.02
C THR A 7 3.91 -3.17 -2.81
N THR A 8 3.96 -2.22 -1.86
CA THR A 8 4.74 -2.33 -0.63
C THR A 8 3.90 -1.84 0.55
N SER A 9 3.67 -2.72 1.52
CA SER A 9 2.94 -2.37 2.73
C SER A 9 3.66 -1.32 3.56
N LEU A 10 2.87 -0.51 4.28
CA LEU A 10 3.40 0.47 5.21
C LEU A 10 4.18 -0.20 6.35
N ASN A 11 5.34 0.37 6.67
CA ASN A 11 6.13 -0.08 7.81
C ASN A 11 5.54 0.51 9.10
N LEU A 12 4.77 -0.30 9.83
CA LEU A 12 4.15 0.06 11.10
C LEU A 12 5.14 -0.18 12.26
N GLY A 13 6.10 0.73 12.45
CA GLY A 13 7.00 0.71 13.59
C GLY A 13 6.33 1.12 14.92
N PRO A 14 6.97 0.86 16.08
CA PRO A 14 6.60 1.51 17.33
C PRO A 14 7.27 2.90 17.43
N PRO A 15 6.57 3.95 17.92
CA PRO A 15 5.17 4.01 18.34
C PRO A 15 4.18 4.30 17.21
N ALA A 16 4.68 4.56 15.99
CA ALA A 16 3.90 4.97 14.84
C ALA A 16 4.56 4.47 13.54
N ALA A 17 3.76 4.47 12.47
CA ALA A 17 4.24 4.12 11.14
C ALA A 17 5.35 5.05 10.64
N PHE A 18 6.24 4.50 9.82
CA PHE A 18 7.23 5.27 9.08
C PHE A 18 6.57 5.97 7.89
N ILE A 19 6.92 7.23 7.68
CA ILE A 19 6.47 8.02 6.53
C ILE A 19 7.29 7.60 5.30
N PRO A 20 6.65 7.21 4.19
CA PRO A 20 7.35 6.95 2.94
C PRO A 20 8.10 8.19 2.42
N ASP A 21 9.28 7.99 1.83
CA ASP A 21 10.16 9.06 1.33
C ASP A 21 10.00 9.35 -0.17
N GLY A 22 9.24 8.52 -0.88
CA GLY A 22 8.92 8.70 -2.29
C GLY A 22 8.00 9.90 -2.58
N PRO A 23 7.95 10.37 -3.83
CA PRO A 23 7.08 11.48 -4.22
C PRO A 23 5.59 11.15 -4.06
N GLY A 24 4.76 12.18 -3.89
CA GLY A 24 3.31 12.02 -3.74
C GLY A 24 2.95 11.33 -2.42
N LEU A 25 2.21 10.21 -2.50
CA LEU A 25 1.89 9.38 -1.34
C LEU A 25 3.05 8.44 -0.95
N GLY A 26 4.10 8.37 -1.77
CA GLY A 26 5.27 7.51 -1.55
C GLY A 26 4.98 6.01 -1.60
N VAL A 27 3.89 5.62 -2.26
CA VAL A 27 3.49 4.22 -2.48
C VAL A 27 3.02 4.06 -3.93
N GLU A 28 3.08 2.84 -4.45
CA GLU A 28 2.62 2.50 -5.81
C GLU A 28 1.45 1.52 -5.72
N LEU A 29 0.47 1.67 -6.61
CA LEU A 29 -0.71 0.81 -6.67
C LEU A 29 -0.36 -0.57 -7.26
N ASP A 30 -0.88 -1.62 -6.65
CA ASP A 30 -0.84 -2.97 -7.20
C ASP A 30 -2.04 -3.16 -8.14
N GLU A 31 -1.77 -3.04 -9.44
CA GLU A 31 -2.78 -3.15 -10.50
C GLU A 31 -3.41 -4.55 -10.59
N ASP A 32 -2.70 -5.61 -10.20
CA ASP A 32 -3.23 -6.97 -10.28
C ASP A 32 -4.17 -7.24 -9.10
N GLN A 33 -3.82 -6.75 -7.91
CA GLN A 33 -4.72 -6.73 -6.77
C GLN A 33 -5.93 -5.84 -7.02
N LEU A 34 -5.75 -4.67 -7.62
CA LEU A 34 -6.86 -3.80 -8.00
C LEU A 34 -7.85 -4.52 -8.93
N LYS A 35 -7.37 -5.19 -9.98
CA LYS A 35 -8.23 -5.96 -10.90
C LYS A 35 -8.96 -7.09 -10.20
N HIS A 36 -8.31 -7.75 -9.24
CA HIS A 36 -8.90 -8.89 -8.52
C HIS A 36 -10.00 -8.46 -7.55
N TRP A 37 -9.79 -7.34 -6.84
CA TRP A 37 -10.67 -6.88 -5.77
C TRP A 37 -11.67 -5.81 -6.18
N ARG A 38 -11.57 -5.26 -7.39
CA ARG A 38 -12.56 -4.32 -7.91
C ARG A 38 -13.90 -5.05 -8.09
N VAL A 39 -14.87 -4.66 -7.27
CA VAL A 39 -16.28 -5.04 -7.46
C VAL A 39 -16.90 -3.96 -8.34
N ASP A 40 -17.44 -4.36 -9.49
CA ASP A 40 -18.16 -3.44 -10.38
C ASP A 40 -19.48 -2.94 -9.75
#